data_AF-A0A0R1VPS6-F1
#
_entry.id   AF-A0A0R1VPS6-F1
#
_cell.length_a   1.000
_cell.length_b   1.000
_cell.length_c   1.000
_cell.angle_alpha   90.00
_cell.angle_beta   90.00
_cell.angle_gamma   90.00
#
_symmetry.space_group_name_H-M   'P 1'
#
loop_
_entity.id
_entity.type
_entity.pdbx_description
1 polymer ?
#
loop_
_entity_poly.entity_id
_entity_poly.type
_entity_poly.pdbx_seq_one_letter_code
_entity_poly.pdbx_strand_id
1 'polypeptide(L)'
;MNEAFTLSFIIPIMNICFLFCKFHFSKLYEASIKHDVFRYAIVVIFFLVFNFVVATFSLKCFQLICFQYTVPVTSFFLDGRNHGYFIFLLVPIALALSLSVDKMLSSKVLLVLIAEAIGSLVFCELMQLLTNLDVFSKYIISMLMVNIITPIENQYKWNLVINNQLVKVSLPILIGSILITVSVCLYVTALQRKESLIKKLQYETNHDNLTNLLNYRAFSNYIIKISTDTSAVYTILMLDLDNFKGINDRFGHLEGNHLLETFTAKLKHFFLDKYPTAVKIFRFGGEEFCLVLKDVSIEEAYTQIWEFEELLTAKGYSTTTGQQVKVSFSGGVANTDQKANIHEAIRNADAAVYLAKNNGRAQIICPDCVID
;
A
#
# COMPACT_ATOMS: atom_id res chain seq x y z
N MET A 1 -29.79 31.92 13.64
CA MET A 1 -28.53 31.17 13.85
C MET A 1 -27.40 32.16 13.62
N ASN A 2 -26.34 32.18 14.44
CA ASN A 2 -25.24 33.13 14.24
C ASN A 2 -24.48 32.79 12.93
N GLU A 3 -24.41 33.74 11.99
CA GLU A 3 -23.78 33.54 10.68
C GLU A 3 -22.32 33.11 10.82
N ALA A 4 -21.59 33.73 11.74
CA ALA A 4 -20.20 33.39 12.03
C ALA A 4 -20.05 31.95 12.51
N PHE A 5 -20.97 31.47 13.35
CA PHE A 5 -20.94 30.08 13.83
C PHE A 5 -21.20 29.08 12.69
N THR A 6 -22.14 29.39 11.81
CA THR A 6 -22.53 28.50 10.72
C THR A 6 -21.41 28.36 9.67
N LEU A 7 -20.76 29.48 9.33
CA LEU A 7 -19.60 29.51 8.42
C LEU A 7 -18.33 28.89 9.04
N SER A 8 -18.12 29.06 10.35
CA SER A 8 -16.93 28.52 11.04
C SER A 8 -17.02 27.04 11.34
N PHE A 9 -18.23 26.51 11.55
CA PHE A 9 -18.40 25.14 12.07
C PHE A 9 -19.35 24.29 11.23
N ILE A 10 -20.57 24.74 10.94
CA ILE A 10 -21.59 23.88 10.32
C ILE A 10 -21.19 23.45 8.90
N ILE A 11 -20.91 24.40 8.00
CA ILE A 11 -20.49 24.07 6.62
C ILE A 11 -19.14 23.32 6.59
N PRO A 12 -18.12 23.72 7.38
CA PRO A 12 -16.90 22.95 7.53
C PRO A 12 -17.10 21.51 8.00
N ILE A 13 -17.95 21.28 9.01
CA ILE A 13 -18.28 19.93 9.50
C ILE A 13 -18.97 19.12 8.41
N MET A 14 -19.89 19.71 7.65
CA MET A 14 -20.51 19.03 6.50
C MET A 14 -19.46 18.58 5.47
N ASN A 15 -18.48 19.44 5.16
CA ASN A 15 -17.36 19.09 4.27
C ASN A 15 -16.48 17.98 4.84
N ILE A 16 -16.14 18.05 6.14
CA ILE A 16 -15.35 17.01 6.81
C ILE A 16 -16.09 15.66 6.77
N CYS A 17 -17.39 15.64 7.11
CA CYS A 17 -18.21 14.44 7.04
C CYS A 17 -18.24 13.85 5.63
N PHE A 18 -18.47 14.69 4.61
CA PHE A 18 -18.46 14.24 3.22
C PHE A 18 -17.10 13.66 2.83
N LEU A 19 -16.01 14.35 3.13
CA LEU A 19 -14.64 13.89 2.85
C LEU A 19 -14.34 12.56 3.54
N PHE A 20 -14.72 12.39 4.80
CA PHE A 20 -14.50 11.14 5.53
C PHE A 20 -15.33 9.99 4.95
N CYS A 21 -16.59 10.24 4.62
CA CYS A 21 -17.43 9.27 3.90
C CYS A 21 -16.81 8.90 2.56
N LYS A 22 -16.32 9.87 1.79
CA LYS A 22 -15.66 9.66 0.51
C LYS A 22 -14.40 8.82 0.65
N PHE A 23 -13.49 9.16 1.57
CA PHE A 23 -12.27 8.40 1.82
C PHE A 23 -12.58 6.96 2.22
N HIS A 24 -13.58 6.76 3.09
CA HIS A 24 -13.99 5.43 3.52
C HIS A 24 -14.63 4.62 2.38
N PHE A 25 -15.50 5.25 1.59
CA PHE A 25 -16.13 4.64 0.41
C PHE A 25 -15.09 4.23 -0.62
N SER A 26 -14.13 5.10 -0.94
CA SER A 26 -13.04 4.79 -1.87
C SER A 26 -12.28 3.54 -1.45
N LYS A 27 -11.91 3.44 -0.16
CA LYS A 27 -11.16 2.30 0.37
C LYS A 27 -11.95 0.99 0.42
N LEU A 28 -13.22 1.02 0.82
CA LEU A 28 -14.05 -0.19 0.90
C LEU A 28 -14.32 -0.78 -0.49
N TYR A 29 -14.51 0.08 -1.49
CA TYR A 29 -14.95 -0.33 -2.81
C TYR A 29 -13.84 -0.53 -3.83
N GLU A 30 -12.61 -0.06 -3.56
CA GLU A 30 -11.42 -0.47 -4.30
C GLU A 30 -11.20 -1.99 -4.25
N ALA A 31 -11.59 -2.64 -3.14
CA ALA A 31 -11.40 -4.07 -2.92
C ALA A 31 -12.57 -4.95 -3.38
N SER A 32 -13.77 -4.39 -3.59
CA SER A 32 -15.02 -5.18 -3.69
C SER A 32 -15.85 -4.97 -4.96
N ILE A 33 -15.82 -3.79 -5.60
CA ILE A 33 -16.56 -3.53 -6.85
C ILE A 33 -15.59 -3.60 -8.04
N LYS A 34 -15.77 -4.62 -8.89
CA LYS A 34 -14.97 -4.81 -10.12
C LYS A 34 -15.30 -3.81 -11.25
N HIS A 35 -16.46 -3.13 -11.18
CA HIS A 35 -16.91 -2.22 -12.23
C HIS A 35 -16.58 -0.77 -11.91
N ASP A 36 -15.50 -0.26 -12.51
CA ASP A 36 -15.03 1.11 -12.32
C ASP A 36 -16.11 2.16 -12.62
N VAL A 37 -16.93 1.93 -13.67
CA VAL A 37 -18.00 2.86 -14.08
C VAL A 37 -19.00 3.13 -12.95
N PHE A 38 -19.43 2.09 -12.25
CA PHE A 38 -20.40 2.22 -11.17
C PHE A 38 -19.81 2.98 -9.98
N ARG A 39 -18.54 2.71 -9.65
CA ARG A 39 -17.81 3.44 -8.59
C ARG A 39 -17.75 4.93 -8.89
N TYR A 40 -17.35 5.30 -10.11
CA TYR A 40 -17.28 6.71 -10.50
C TYR A 40 -18.66 7.38 -10.53
N ALA A 41 -19.70 6.70 -11.03
CA ALA A 41 -21.06 7.23 -11.06
C ALA A 41 -21.58 7.60 -9.65
N ILE A 42 -21.33 6.73 -8.66
CA ILE A 42 -21.71 7.01 -7.27
C ILE A 42 -21.01 8.26 -6.72
N VAL A 43 -19.69 8.36 -6.92
CA VAL A 43 -18.91 9.52 -6.45
C VAL A 43 -19.41 10.81 -7.11
N VAL A 44 -19.71 10.78 -8.40
CA VAL A 44 -20.27 11.93 -9.14
C VAL A 44 -21.60 12.37 -8.54
N ILE A 45 -22.54 11.44 -8.35
CA ILE A 45 -23.88 11.75 -7.83
C ILE A 45 -23.77 12.35 -6.43
N PHE A 46 -23.04 11.70 -5.52
CA PHE A 46 -22.85 12.21 -4.16
C PHE A 46 -22.18 13.59 -4.15
N PHE A 47 -21.15 13.78 -4.98
CA PHE A 47 -20.44 15.05 -5.07
C PHE A 47 -21.34 16.18 -5.59
N LEU A 48 -22.10 15.94 -6.66
CA LEU A 48 -22.99 16.95 -7.25
C LEU A 48 -24.10 17.33 -6.27
N VAL A 49 -24.73 16.34 -5.61
CA VAL A 49 -25.77 16.59 -4.60
C VAL A 49 -25.19 17.35 -3.42
N PHE A 50 -24.04 16.93 -2.89
CA PHE A 50 -23.39 17.61 -1.77
C PHE A 50 -23.05 19.08 -2.10
N ASN A 51 -22.39 19.32 -3.24
CA ASN A 51 -22.01 20.67 -3.63
C ASN A 51 -23.22 21.55 -3.94
N PHE A 52 -24.25 21.00 -4.58
CA PHE A 52 -25.51 21.71 -4.80
C PHE A 52 -26.10 22.17 -3.46
N VAL A 53 -26.22 21.26 -2.48
CA VAL A 53 -26.77 21.59 -1.16
C VAL A 53 -25.94 22.64 -0.44
N VAL A 54 -24.61 22.48 -0.40
CA VAL A 54 -23.71 23.45 0.25
C VAL A 54 -23.80 24.82 -0.43
N ALA A 55 -23.78 24.86 -1.77
CA ALA A 55 -23.88 26.11 -2.53
C ALA A 55 -25.21 26.82 -2.33
N THR A 56 -26.34 26.11 -2.45
CA THR A 56 -27.68 26.68 -2.26
C THR A 56 -27.87 27.17 -0.83
N PHE A 57 -27.42 26.39 0.15
CA PHE A 57 -27.48 26.78 1.57
C PHE A 57 -26.65 28.04 1.83
N SER A 58 -25.41 28.08 1.33
CA SER A 58 -24.51 29.21 1.55
C SER A 58 -25.04 30.49 0.90
N LEU A 59 -25.54 30.38 -0.33
CA LEU A 59 -26.12 31.51 -1.06
C LEU A 59 -27.36 32.08 -0.34
N LYS A 60 -28.28 31.21 0.11
CA LYS A 60 -29.51 31.67 0.78
C LYS A 60 -29.27 32.25 2.16
N CYS A 61 -28.34 31.68 2.92
CA CYS A 61 -28.07 32.11 4.29
C CYS A 61 -27.12 33.30 4.37
N PHE A 62 -26.14 33.42 3.45
CA PHE A 62 -25.04 34.38 3.57
C PHE A 62 -24.84 35.25 2.33
N GLN A 63 -25.65 35.06 1.29
CA GLN A 63 -25.51 35.76 0.00
C GLN A 63 -24.12 35.58 -0.62
N LEU A 64 -23.45 34.46 -0.33
CA LEU A 64 -22.14 34.09 -0.87
C LEU A 64 -22.04 32.57 -1.02
N ILE A 65 -21.17 32.11 -1.92
CA ILE A 65 -20.83 30.70 -2.07
C ILE A 65 -19.43 30.48 -1.52
N CYS A 66 -19.27 29.51 -0.62
CA CYS A 66 -18.00 29.15 0.00
C CYS A 66 -17.82 27.63 0.12
N PHE A 67 -16.56 27.22 0.27
CA PHE A 67 -16.11 25.82 0.44
C PHE A 67 -16.39 24.86 -0.73
N GLN A 68 -16.93 25.32 -1.84
CA GLN A 68 -17.26 24.52 -3.04
C GLN A 68 -16.04 23.82 -3.68
N TYR A 69 -14.84 24.36 -3.45
CA TYR A 69 -13.58 23.77 -3.91
C TYR A 69 -12.83 22.96 -2.85
N THR A 70 -13.38 22.81 -1.65
CA THR A 70 -12.75 22.01 -0.57
C THR A 70 -12.50 20.57 -1.04
N VAL A 71 -13.55 19.90 -1.52
CA VAL A 71 -13.45 18.51 -1.96
C VAL A 71 -12.51 18.32 -3.16
N PRO A 72 -12.57 19.08 -4.28
CA PRO A 72 -11.65 18.90 -5.39
C PRO A 72 -10.19 19.19 -5.01
N VAL A 73 -9.91 20.23 -4.21
CA VAL A 73 -8.55 20.51 -3.73
C VAL A 73 -8.02 19.36 -2.88
N THR A 74 -8.81 18.85 -1.91
CA THR A 74 -8.45 17.66 -1.14
C THR A 74 -8.18 16.46 -2.05
N SER A 75 -9.03 16.25 -3.05
CA SER A 75 -8.90 15.12 -3.98
C SER A 75 -7.62 15.22 -4.82
N PHE A 76 -7.28 16.42 -5.28
CA PHE A 76 -6.10 16.66 -6.10
C PHE A 76 -4.80 16.34 -5.37
N PHE A 77 -4.68 16.75 -4.11
CA PHE A 77 -3.47 16.52 -3.32
C PHE A 77 -3.41 15.14 -2.66
N LEU A 78 -4.55 14.59 -2.22
CA LEU A 78 -4.57 13.40 -1.35
C LEU A 78 -5.10 12.13 -2.00
N ASP A 79 -5.94 12.23 -3.05
CA ASP A 79 -6.49 11.06 -3.79
C ASP A 79 -5.82 10.83 -5.16
N GLY A 80 -4.90 11.73 -5.54
CA GLY A 80 -4.20 11.70 -6.81
C GLY A 80 -4.81 12.60 -7.89
N ARG A 81 -3.94 13.04 -8.81
CA ARG A 81 -4.23 14.11 -9.78
C ARG A 81 -5.43 13.83 -10.67
N ASN A 82 -5.56 12.62 -11.20
CA ASN A 82 -6.66 12.26 -12.10
C ASN A 82 -8.03 12.38 -11.43
N HIS A 83 -8.12 11.96 -10.16
CA HIS A 83 -9.34 12.13 -9.36
C HIS A 83 -9.61 13.61 -9.07
N GLY A 84 -8.56 14.38 -8.76
CA GLY A 84 -8.64 15.83 -8.63
C GLY A 84 -9.24 16.51 -9.86
N TYR A 85 -8.62 16.33 -11.04
CA TYR A 85 -9.10 16.93 -12.30
C TYR A 85 -10.58 16.61 -12.56
N PHE A 86 -10.94 15.34 -12.39
CA PHE A 86 -12.30 14.89 -12.62
C PHE A 86 -13.31 15.62 -11.71
N ILE A 87 -13.00 15.74 -10.42
CA ILE A 87 -13.90 16.39 -9.45
C ILE A 87 -13.95 17.92 -9.68
N PHE A 88 -12.85 18.56 -10.08
CA PHE A 88 -12.84 19.98 -10.44
C PHE A 88 -13.81 20.29 -11.58
N LEU A 89 -13.93 19.41 -12.60
CA LEU A 89 -14.87 19.58 -13.72
C LEU A 89 -16.34 19.52 -13.29
N LEU A 90 -16.65 18.90 -12.15
CA LEU A 90 -18.01 18.77 -11.64
C LEU A 90 -18.47 20.02 -10.86
N VAL A 91 -17.54 20.85 -10.36
CA VAL A 91 -17.88 22.02 -9.54
C VAL A 91 -18.75 23.02 -10.31
N PRO A 92 -18.40 23.48 -11.53
CA PRO A 92 -19.25 24.41 -12.28
C PRO A 92 -20.65 23.88 -12.53
N ILE A 93 -20.79 22.56 -12.73
CA ILE A 93 -22.08 21.90 -12.97
C ILE A 93 -22.96 22.01 -11.72
N ALA A 94 -22.43 21.65 -10.54
CA ALA A 94 -23.17 21.74 -9.28
C ALA A 94 -23.57 23.19 -8.94
N LEU A 95 -22.67 24.14 -9.18
CA LEU A 95 -22.92 25.57 -8.94
C LEU A 95 -23.96 26.13 -9.91
N ALA A 96 -23.88 25.78 -11.20
CA ALA A 96 -24.87 26.20 -12.19
C ALA A 96 -26.27 25.67 -11.85
N LEU A 97 -26.37 24.42 -11.40
CA LEU A 97 -27.63 23.85 -10.90
C LEU A 97 -28.16 24.65 -9.70
N SER A 98 -27.32 24.96 -8.72
CA SER A 98 -27.71 25.76 -7.56
C SER A 98 -28.23 27.15 -7.96
N LEU A 99 -27.51 27.86 -8.82
CA LEU A 99 -27.87 29.21 -9.25
C LEU A 99 -29.10 29.23 -10.16
N SER A 100 -29.38 28.15 -10.88
CA SER A 100 -30.59 28.02 -11.70
C SER A 100 -31.87 28.03 -10.84
N VAL A 101 -31.83 27.38 -9.67
CA VAL A 101 -32.96 27.30 -8.74
C VAL A 101 -33.33 28.69 -8.20
N ASP A 102 -32.34 29.54 -7.96
CA ASP A 102 -32.53 30.91 -7.47
C ASP A 102 -32.67 31.94 -8.61
N LYS A 103 -32.80 31.48 -9.88
CA LYS A 103 -32.93 32.31 -11.09
C LYS A 103 -31.78 33.30 -11.30
N MET A 104 -30.60 32.98 -10.79
CA MET A 104 -29.38 33.80 -10.92
C MET A 104 -28.45 33.30 -12.04
N LEU A 105 -28.80 32.20 -12.71
CA LEU A 105 -28.01 31.64 -13.81
C LEU A 105 -28.13 32.50 -15.07
N SER A 106 -26.98 32.94 -15.59
CA SER A 106 -26.85 33.62 -16.88
C SER A 106 -25.62 33.09 -17.62
N SER A 107 -25.53 33.35 -18.93
CA SER A 107 -24.36 32.96 -19.74
C SER A 107 -23.05 33.56 -19.21
N LYS A 108 -23.10 34.81 -18.71
CA LYS A 108 -21.95 35.46 -18.07
C LYS A 108 -21.51 34.74 -16.79
N VAL A 109 -22.46 34.35 -15.95
CA VAL A 109 -22.19 33.61 -14.70
C VAL A 109 -21.59 32.24 -15.01
N LEU A 110 -22.10 31.53 -16.02
CA LEU A 110 -21.54 30.24 -16.43
C LEU A 110 -20.08 30.33 -16.88
N LEU A 111 -19.73 31.37 -17.65
CA LEU A 111 -18.35 31.62 -18.06
C LEU A 111 -17.43 31.90 -16.87
N VAL A 112 -17.91 32.65 -15.87
CA VAL A 112 -17.16 32.92 -14.63
C VAL A 112 -16.92 31.63 -13.85
N LEU A 113 -17.93 30.79 -13.67
CA LEU A 113 -17.79 29.50 -12.98
C LEU A 113 -16.74 28.59 -13.64
N ILE A 114 -16.75 28.52 -14.97
CA ILE A 114 -15.75 27.76 -15.72
C ILE A 114 -14.36 28.36 -15.54
N ALA A 115 -14.23 29.69 -15.66
CA ALA A 115 -12.95 30.37 -15.48
C ALA A 115 -12.38 30.18 -14.07
N GLU A 116 -13.21 30.16 -13.04
CA GLU A 116 -12.79 29.92 -11.65
C GLU A 116 -12.33 28.49 -11.41
N ALA A 117 -13.01 27.51 -12.00
CA ALA A 117 -12.59 26.11 -11.90
C ALA A 117 -11.23 25.91 -12.59
N ILE A 118 -11.04 26.51 -13.78
CA ILE A 118 -9.76 26.49 -14.49
C ILE A 118 -8.68 27.22 -13.68
N GLY A 119 -8.97 28.42 -13.16
CA GLY A 119 -8.03 29.21 -12.36
C GLY A 119 -7.58 28.48 -11.10
N SER A 120 -8.53 27.86 -10.37
CA SER A 120 -8.23 27.05 -9.18
C SER A 120 -7.37 25.84 -9.53
N LEU A 121 -7.64 25.19 -10.67
CA LEU A 121 -6.84 24.07 -11.13
C LEU A 121 -5.42 24.49 -11.52
N VAL A 122 -5.28 25.57 -12.29
CA VAL A 122 -3.98 26.13 -12.66
C VAL A 122 -3.20 26.51 -11.41
N PHE A 123 -3.85 27.11 -10.42
CA PHE A 123 -3.23 27.39 -9.13
C PHE A 123 -2.70 26.11 -8.46
N CYS A 124 -3.49 25.03 -8.43
CA CYS A 124 -3.03 23.75 -7.90
C CYS A 124 -1.84 23.16 -8.68
N GLU A 125 -1.79 23.31 -10.00
CA GLU A 125 -0.62 22.93 -10.81
C GLU A 125 0.62 23.78 -10.50
N LEU A 126 0.45 25.10 -10.36
CA LEU A 126 1.54 25.99 -9.97
C LEU A 126 2.11 25.62 -8.60
N MET A 127 1.24 25.23 -7.66
CA MET A 127 1.66 24.71 -6.35
C MET A 127 2.51 23.44 -6.46
N GLN A 128 2.35 22.63 -7.52
CA GLN A 128 3.19 21.46 -7.74
C GLN A 128 4.62 21.81 -8.17
N LEU A 129 4.80 22.95 -8.86
CA LEU A 129 6.14 23.44 -9.26
C LEU A 129 7.02 23.82 -8.06
N LEU A 130 6.42 24.06 -6.89
CA LEU A 130 7.14 24.33 -5.65
C LEU A 130 7.72 23.04 -5.06
N THR A 131 8.84 22.55 -5.60
CA THR A 131 9.46 21.27 -5.18
C THR A 131 9.94 21.26 -3.73
N ASN A 132 10.21 22.43 -3.15
CA ASN A 132 10.71 22.56 -1.77
C ASN A 132 9.63 22.35 -0.70
N LEU A 133 8.36 22.29 -1.08
CA LEU A 133 7.25 22.07 -0.16
C LEU A 133 6.73 20.63 -0.24
N ASP A 134 6.49 20.03 0.91
CA ASP A 134 5.82 18.74 0.98
C ASP A 134 4.34 18.85 0.58
N VAL A 135 3.71 17.71 0.30
CA VAL A 135 2.32 17.63 -0.19
C VAL A 135 1.33 18.22 0.81
N PHE A 136 1.53 18.05 2.12
CA PHE A 136 0.63 18.60 3.13
C PHE A 136 0.75 20.12 3.21
N SER A 137 1.96 20.66 3.17
CA SER A 137 2.17 22.11 3.10
C SER A 137 1.50 22.73 1.87
N LYS A 138 1.65 22.11 0.70
CA LYS A 138 0.97 22.55 -0.53
C LYS A 138 -0.56 22.48 -0.41
N TYR A 139 -1.09 21.41 0.17
CA TYR A 139 -2.51 21.24 0.44
C TYR A 139 -3.05 22.31 1.39
N ILE A 140 -2.37 22.56 2.52
CA ILE A 140 -2.75 23.58 3.51
C ILE A 140 -2.84 24.96 2.85
N ILE A 141 -1.79 25.36 2.14
CA ILE A 141 -1.75 26.66 1.45
C ILE A 141 -2.89 26.75 0.43
N SER A 142 -3.10 25.68 -0.35
CA SER A 142 -4.14 25.67 -1.38
C SER A 142 -5.54 25.75 -0.80
N MET A 143 -5.83 24.99 0.26
CA MET A 143 -7.12 25.01 0.95
C MET A 143 -7.45 26.39 1.52
N LEU A 144 -6.48 27.01 2.21
CA LEU A 144 -6.68 28.32 2.80
C LEU A 144 -6.86 29.40 1.71
N MET A 145 -6.02 29.40 0.68
CA MET A 145 -6.11 30.38 -0.41
C MET A 145 -7.42 30.24 -1.20
N VAL A 146 -7.76 29.03 -1.66
CA VAL A 146 -8.94 28.82 -2.50
C VAL A 146 -10.23 29.14 -1.75
N ASN A 147 -10.35 28.73 -0.48
CA ASN A 147 -11.57 29.02 0.30
C ASN A 147 -11.71 30.50 0.67
N ILE A 148 -10.63 31.28 0.72
CA ILE A 148 -10.69 32.72 0.99
C ILE A 148 -10.92 33.52 -0.31
N ILE A 149 -10.20 33.17 -1.39
CA ILE A 149 -10.23 33.93 -2.65
C ILE A 149 -11.55 33.74 -3.39
N THR A 150 -12.03 32.49 -3.49
CA THR A 150 -13.19 32.19 -4.34
C THR A 150 -14.49 32.91 -3.91
N PRO A 151 -14.83 33.04 -2.61
CA PRO A 151 -16.00 33.82 -2.21
C PRO A 151 -15.85 35.32 -2.51
N ILE A 152 -14.63 35.86 -2.39
CA ILE A 152 -14.33 37.27 -2.68
C ILE A 152 -14.53 37.56 -4.17
N GLU A 153 -14.00 36.67 -5.03
CA GLU A 153 -14.17 36.80 -6.48
C GLU A 153 -15.65 36.70 -6.90
N ASN A 154 -16.39 35.74 -6.34
CA ASN A 154 -17.82 35.56 -6.59
C ASN A 154 -18.62 36.84 -6.25
N GLN A 155 -18.30 37.50 -5.13
CA GLN A 155 -18.97 38.73 -4.72
C GLN A 155 -18.70 39.89 -5.70
N TYR A 156 -17.44 40.08 -6.11
CA TYR A 156 -17.06 41.18 -6.99
C TYR A 156 -17.58 40.99 -8.43
N LYS A 157 -17.55 39.77 -8.95
CA LYS A 157 -17.92 39.48 -10.34
C LYS A 157 -19.43 39.34 -10.57
N TRP A 158 -20.21 38.96 -9.55
CA TRP A 158 -21.66 38.69 -9.71
C TRP A 158 -22.57 39.87 -9.33
N ASN A 159 -22.02 41.03 -8.95
CA ASN A 159 -22.80 42.17 -8.45
C ASN A 159 -23.78 41.77 -7.32
N LEU A 160 -23.40 40.80 -6.50
CA LEU A 160 -24.03 40.52 -5.21
C LEU A 160 -23.60 41.65 -4.24
N VAL A 161 -24.20 42.85 -4.35
CA VAL A 161 -23.87 44.04 -3.52
C VAL A 161 -24.47 43.82 -2.09
N ILE A 162 -23.81 44.11 -0.94
CA ILE A 162 -23.52 45.43 -0.31
C ILE A 162 -22.37 45.35 0.73
N ASN A 163 -21.56 46.42 0.77
CA ASN A 163 -20.67 46.97 1.83
C ASN A 163 -20.57 46.26 3.20
N ASN A 164 -19.33 46.19 3.73
CA ASN A 164 -18.94 45.78 5.11
C ASN A 164 -19.24 44.34 5.56
N GLN A 165 -19.85 43.48 4.75
CA GLN A 165 -20.07 42.06 5.06
C GLN A 165 -18.80 41.20 4.92
N LEU A 166 -17.88 41.57 4.01
CA LEU A 166 -16.69 40.77 3.67
C LEU A 166 -15.76 40.53 4.86
N VAL A 167 -15.59 41.55 5.72
CA VAL A 167 -14.83 41.45 6.99
C VAL A 167 -15.52 40.52 8.00
N LYS A 168 -16.86 40.47 7.99
CA LYS A 168 -17.64 39.64 8.93
C LYS A 168 -17.57 38.15 8.58
N VAL A 169 -17.42 37.81 7.30
CA VAL A 169 -17.44 36.42 6.81
C VAL A 169 -16.04 35.82 6.60
N SER A 170 -15.02 36.64 6.36
CA SER A 170 -13.66 36.16 6.06
C SER A 170 -13.02 35.42 7.23
N LEU A 171 -13.13 35.94 8.45
CA LEU A 171 -12.60 35.27 9.64
C LEU A 171 -13.32 33.93 9.92
N PRO A 172 -14.67 33.85 9.89
CA PRO A 172 -15.37 32.57 9.95
C PRO A 172 -14.94 31.56 8.89
N ILE A 173 -14.79 31.98 7.64
CA ILE A 173 -14.35 31.10 6.54
C ILE A 173 -12.92 30.61 6.77
N LEU A 174 -12.03 31.47 7.27
CA LEU A 174 -10.66 31.09 7.64
C LEU A 174 -10.67 30.05 8.77
N ILE A 175 -11.44 30.27 9.83
CA ILE A 175 -11.60 29.32 10.95
C ILE A 175 -12.11 27.98 10.42
N GLY A 176 -13.15 28.01 9.58
CA GLY A 176 -13.70 26.81 8.95
C GLY A 176 -12.71 26.07 8.05
N SER A 177 -11.90 26.81 7.29
CA SER A 177 -10.86 26.25 6.42
C SER A 177 -9.74 25.60 7.23
N ILE A 178 -9.32 26.22 8.34
CA ILE A 178 -8.37 25.63 9.28
C ILE A 178 -8.95 24.35 9.89
N LEU A 179 -10.22 24.38 10.32
CA LEU A 179 -10.90 23.22 10.89
C LEU A 179 -10.94 22.04 9.92
N ILE A 180 -11.34 22.27 8.65
CA ILE A 180 -11.31 21.25 7.59
C ILE A 180 -9.90 20.72 7.41
N THR A 181 -8.93 21.63 7.25
CA THR A 181 -7.55 21.27 6.92
C THR A 181 -6.92 20.43 8.03
N VAL A 182 -7.03 20.85 9.29
CA VAL A 182 -6.52 20.12 10.44
C VAL A 182 -7.20 18.75 10.54
N SER A 183 -8.53 18.69 10.42
CA SER A 183 -9.29 17.43 10.52
C SER A 183 -8.89 16.43 9.43
N VAL A 184 -8.76 16.88 8.19
CA VAL A 184 -8.33 16.05 7.05
C VAL A 184 -6.88 15.59 7.22
N CYS A 185 -5.96 16.48 7.60
CA CYS A 185 -4.56 16.13 7.83
C CYS A 185 -4.40 15.10 8.95
N LEU A 186 -5.12 15.27 10.08
CA LEU A 186 -5.11 14.31 11.18
C LEU A 186 -5.65 12.95 10.73
N TYR A 187 -6.76 12.93 9.99
CA TYR A 187 -7.37 11.72 9.47
C TYR A 187 -6.44 10.96 8.50
N VAL A 188 -5.88 11.66 7.51
CA VAL A 188 -4.98 11.05 6.52
C VAL A 188 -3.69 10.55 7.18
N THR A 189 -3.12 11.30 8.13
CA THR A 189 -1.97 10.85 8.90
C THR A 189 -2.30 9.60 9.72
N ALA A 190 -3.48 9.54 10.35
CA ALA A 190 -3.92 8.37 11.09
C ALA A 190 -4.11 7.15 10.17
N LEU A 191 -4.64 7.34 8.95
CA LEU A 191 -4.75 6.28 7.95
C LEU A 191 -3.38 5.76 7.51
N GLN A 192 -2.43 6.65 7.23
CA GLN A 192 -1.06 6.26 6.85
C GLN A 192 -0.37 5.47 7.97
N ARG A 193 -0.52 5.91 9.24
CA ARG A 193 -0.01 5.18 10.42
C ARG A 193 -0.65 3.81 10.58
N LYS A 194 -1.96 3.70 10.34
CA LYS A 194 -2.67 2.42 10.38
C LYS A 194 -2.14 1.47 9.31
N GLU A 195 -1.95 1.95 8.09
CA GLU A 195 -1.43 1.12 6.99
C GLU A 195 0.01 0.67 7.22
N SER A 196 0.89 1.55 7.70
CA SER A 196 2.26 1.19 8.03
C SER A 196 2.32 0.18 9.18
N LEU A 197 1.46 0.34 10.19
CA LEU A 197 1.34 -0.63 11.29
C LEU A 197 0.84 -1.99 10.80
N ILE A 198 -0.18 -2.03 9.93
CA ILE A 198 -0.67 -3.28 9.34
C ILE A 198 0.45 -3.97 8.54
N LYS A 199 1.18 -3.23 7.71
CA LYS A 199 2.31 -3.78 6.95
C LYS A 199 3.40 -4.34 7.86
N LYS A 200 3.73 -3.61 8.93
CA LYS A 200 4.71 -4.05 9.93
C LYS A 200 4.25 -5.33 10.64
N LEU A 201 3.01 -5.37 11.12
CA LEU A 201 2.44 -6.56 11.75
C LEU A 201 2.40 -7.76 10.80
N GLN A 202 2.04 -7.54 9.54
CA GLN A 202 2.07 -8.59 8.51
C GLN A 202 3.51 -9.09 8.27
N TYR A 203 4.50 -8.20 8.25
CA TYR A 203 5.89 -8.57 8.10
C TYR A 203 6.37 -9.44 9.27
N GLU A 204 6.19 -8.96 10.51
CA GLU A 204 6.55 -9.67 11.75
C GLU A 204 5.83 -11.01 11.89
N THR A 205 4.59 -11.10 11.38
CA THR A 205 3.81 -12.34 11.41
C THR A 205 4.31 -13.38 10.41
N ASN A 206 4.92 -12.95 9.29
CA ASN A 206 5.27 -13.82 8.17
C ASN A 206 6.78 -14.07 8.04
N HIS A 207 7.63 -13.40 8.81
CA HIS A 207 9.07 -13.60 8.78
C HIS A 207 9.58 -14.23 10.08
N ASP A 208 10.68 -14.95 9.98
CA ASP A 208 11.43 -15.48 11.11
C ASP A 208 12.32 -14.37 11.69
N ASN A 209 12.27 -14.18 13.01
CA ASN A 209 12.95 -13.05 13.66
C ASN A 209 14.48 -13.13 13.62
N LEU A 210 15.04 -14.33 13.50
CA LEU A 210 16.50 -14.52 13.48
C LEU A 210 17.05 -14.41 12.06
N THR A 211 16.48 -15.16 11.12
CA THR A 211 17.00 -15.31 9.76
C THR A 211 16.41 -14.29 8.78
N ASN A 212 15.30 -13.66 9.14
CA ASN A 212 14.53 -12.76 8.28
C ASN A 212 14.04 -13.42 6.98
N LEU A 213 13.99 -14.76 6.93
CA LEU A 213 13.29 -15.54 5.91
C LEU A 213 11.79 -15.57 6.18
N LEU A 214 11.00 -16.06 5.22
CA LEU A 214 9.60 -16.37 5.47
C LEU A 214 9.52 -17.50 6.51
N ASN A 215 8.59 -17.41 7.45
CA ASN A 215 8.42 -18.43 8.49
C ASN A 215 7.42 -19.53 8.07
N TYR A 216 7.24 -20.52 8.93
CA TYR A 216 6.29 -21.63 8.71
C TYR A 216 4.84 -21.17 8.45
N ARG A 217 4.40 -20.06 9.07
CA ARG A 217 3.06 -19.52 8.82
C ARG A 217 2.95 -18.97 7.40
N ALA A 218 3.96 -18.23 6.94
CA ALA A 218 4.03 -17.76 5.57
C ALA A 218 4.11 -18.92 4.56
N PHE A 219 4.86 -19.98 4.89
CA PHE A 219 4.88 -21.23 4.12
C PHE A 219 3.47 -21.82 3.98
N SER A 220 2.79 -22.06 5.10
CA SER A 220 1.44 -22.65 5.11
C SER A 220 0.45 -21.85 4.24
N ASN A 221 0.45 -20.53 4.37
CA ASN A 221 -0.39 -19.65 3.56
C ASN A 221 -0.02 -19.70 2.07
N TYR A 222 1.28 -19.77 1.76
CA TYR A 222 1.77 -19.84 0.39
C TYR A 222 1.37 -21.16 -0.28
N ILE A 223 1.49 -22.30 0.42
CA ILE A 223 1.08 -23.61 -0.09
C ILE A 223 -0.42 -23.66 -0.40
N ILE A 224 -1.27 -23.12 0.48
CA ILE A 224 -2.72 -23.03 0.22
C ILE A 224 -3.01 -22.22 -1.06
N LYS A 225 -2.23 -21.16 -1.32
CA LYS A 225 -2.39 -20.34 -2.52
C LYS A 225 -2.01 -21.12 -3.78
N ILE A 226 -0.87 -21.80 -3.77
CA ILE A 226 -0.33 -22.47 -4.96
C ILE A 226 -0.93 -23.86 -5.20
N SER A 227 -1.53 -24.50 -4.20
CA SER A 227 -2.20 -25.81 -4.38
C SER A 227 -3.40 -25.77 -5.32
N THR A 228 -3.90 -24.56 -5.62
CA THR A 228 -4.97 -24.32 -6.60
C THR A 228 -4.45 -23.93 -7.98
N ASP A 229 -3.15 -23.63 -8.10
CA ASP A 229 -2.50 -23.27 -9.37
C ASP A 229 -2.05 -24.55 -10.08
N THR A 230 -2.90 -25.05 -10.99
CA THR A 230 -2.60 -26.22 -11.83
C THR A 230 -1.81 -25.87 -13.10
N SER A 231 -1.51 -24.58 -13.32
CA SER A 231 -0.84 -24.11 -14.53
C SER A 231 0.69 -24.12 -14.44
N ALA A 232 1.23 -24.37 -13.25
CA ALA A 232 2.65 -24.29 -12.96
C ALA A 232 3.17 -25.59 -12.36
N VAL A 233 4.45 -25.86 -12.59
CA VAL A 233 5.19 -26.92 -11.93
C VAL A 233 5.95 -26.32 -10.76
N TYR A 234 5.90 -26.97 -9.60
CA TYR A 234 6.64 -26.53 -8.43
C TYR A 234 7.66 -27.58 -8.03
N THR A 235 8.89 -27.13 -7.76
CA THR A 235 9.96 -27.97 -7.21
C THR A 235 10.25 -27.56 -5.79
N ILE A 236 10.22 -28.52 -4.88
CA ILE A 236 10.43 -28.37 -3.44
C ILE A 236 11.83 -28.85 -3.10
N LEU A 237 12.54 -28.03 -2.34
CA LEU A 237 13.78 -28.41 -1.69
C LEU A 237 13.59 -28.30 -0.19
N MET A 238 13.80 -29.40 0.52
CA MET A 238 13.83 -29.42 1.98
C MET A 238 15.29 -29.58 2.42
N LEU A 239 15.75 -28.75 3.35
CA LEU A 239 17.13 -28.70 3.81
C LEU A 239 17.17 -28.76 5.32
N ASP A 240 18.16 -29.44 5.88
CA ASP A 240 18.40 -29.51 7.32
C ASP A 240 19.91 -29.47 7.60
N LEU A 241 20.36 -28.51 8.42
CA LEU A 241 21.79 -28.37 8.74
C LEU A 241 22.29 -29.55 9.58
N ASP A 242 23.34 -30.20 9.08
CA ASP A 242 23.90 -31.35 9.76
C ASP A 242 24.63 -30.97 11.05
N ASN A 243 24.40 -31.75 12.11
CA ASN A 243 25.07 -31.61 13.39
C ASN A 243 24.93 -30.21 14.03
N PHE A 244 23.85 -29.47 13.72
CA PHE A 244 23.60 -28.13 14.27
C PHE A 244 23.60 -28.10 15.80
N LYS A 245 22.99 -29.12 16.44
CA LYS A 245 23.06 -29.29 17.89
C LYS A 245 24.50 -29.37 18.41
N GLY A 246 25.41 -30.03 17.70
CA GLY A 246 26.82 -30.10 18.09
C GLY A 246 27.53 -28.75 18.06
N ILE A 247 27.12 -27.85 17.16
CA ILE A 247 27.60 -26.45 17.15
C ILE A 247 27.11 -25.71 18.38
N ASN A 248 25.81 -25.84 18.71
CA ASN A 248 25.25 -25.24 19.92
C ASN A 248 25.92 -25.76 21.19
N ASP A 249 26.12 -27.07 21.29
CA ASP A 249 26.71 -27.71 22.46
C ASP A 249 28.19 -27.31 22.65
N ARG A 250 28.93 -27.10 21.55
CA ARG A 250 30.36 -26.77 21.57
C ARG A 250 30.64 -25.27 21.71
N PHE A 251 29.86 -24.41 21.05
CA PHE A 251 30.14 -22.98 20.91
C PHE A 251 29.04 -22.08 21.50
N GLY A 252 27.95 -22.66 21.99
CA GLY A 252 26.81 -21.95 22.54
C GLY A 252 25.78 -21.53 21.49
N HIS A 253 24.56 -21.27 21.95
CA HIS A 253 23.42 -20.91 21.09
C HIS A 253 23.61 -19.62 20.29
N LEU A 254 24.41 -18.66 20.79
CA LEU A 254 24.70 -17.44 20.06
C LEU A 254 25.50 -17.72 18.78
N GLU A 255 26.43 -18.68 18.83
CA GLU A 255 27.19 -19.10 17.66
C GLU A 255 26.31 -19.88 16.67
N GLY A 256 25.42 -20.75 17.17
CA GLY A 256 24.43 -21.42 16.32
C GLY A 256 23.49 -20.44 15.63
N ASN A 257 23.05 -19.38 16.33
CA ASN A 257 22.27 -18.31 15.73
C ASN A 257 23.04 -17.61 14.61
N HIS A 258 24.31 -17.29 14.83
CA HIS A 258 25.16 -16.66 13.82
C HIS A 258 25.40 -17.56 12.60
N LEU A 259 25.52 -18.87 12.83
CA LEU A 259 25.58 -19.86 11.75
C LEU A 259 24.30 -19.85 10.91
N LEU A 260 23.12 -19.83 11.53
CA LEU A 260 21.84 -19.78 10.83
C LEU A 260 21.69 -18.50 9.99
N GLU A 261 22.08 -17.35 10.53
CA GLU A 261 22.10 -16.08 9.80
C GLU A 261 23.04 -16.14 8.60
N THR A 262 24.26 -16.68 8.79
CA THR A 262 25.27 -16.80 7.73
C THR A 262 24.83 -17.77 6.64
N PHE A 263 24.30 -18.93 7.01
CA PHE A 263 23.75 -19.91 6.08
C PHE A 263 22.61 -19.29 5.27
N THR A 264 21.67 -18.63 5.96
CA THR A 264 20.55 -17.95 5.33
C THR A 264 21.00 -16.90 4.32
N ALA A 265 21.97 -16.05 4.69
CA ALA A 265 22.47 -15.02 3.80
C ALA A 265 23.08 -15.61 2.52
N LYS A 266 23.88 -16.68 2.66
CA LYS A 266 24.48 -17.40 1.54
C LYS A 266 23.41 -18.05 0.65
N LEU A 267 22.46 -18.78 1.26
CA LEU A 267 21.38 -19.46 0.56
C LEU A 267 20.51 -18.46 -0.21
N LYS A 268 20.12 -17.37 0.45
CA LYS A 268 19.30 -16.30 -0.14
C LYS A 268 19.99 -15.65 -1.32
N HIS A 269 21.26 -15.27 -1.18
CA HIS A 269 22.03 -14.66 -2.26
C HIS A 269 22.18 -15.61 -3.45
N PHE A 270 22.53 -16.88 -3.20
CA PHE A 270 22.73 -17.87 -4.26
C PHE A 270 21.45 -18.10 -5.10
N PHE A 271 20.29 -18.28 -4.44
CA PHE A 271 19.05 -18.60 -5.15
C PHE A 271 18.31 -17.36 -5.68
N LEU A 272 18.30 -16.22 -4.97
CA LEU A 272 17.60 -15.03 -5.47
C LEU A 272 18.31 -14.38 -6.66
N ASP A 273 19.63 -14.50 -6.76
CA ASP A 273 20.36 -13.98 -7.91
C ASP A 273 20.04 -14.77 -9.19
N LYS A 274 19.82 -16.09 -9.06
CA LYS A 274 19.46 -16.99 -10.17
C LYS A 274 17.96 -16.97 -10.49
N TYR A 275 17.10 -16.87 -9.47
CA TYR A 275 15.64 -17.02 -9.58
C TYR A 275 14.84 -15.92 -8.88
N PRO A 276 15.07 -14.63 -9.18
CA PRO A 276 14.56 -13.49 -8.37
C PRO A 276 13.03 -13.47 -8.18
N THR A 277 12.29 -14.00 -9.15
CA THR A 277 10.82 -14.06 -9.14
C THR A 277 10.26 -15.46 -8.94
N ALA A 278 11.08 -16.50 -9.11
CA ALA A 278 10.67 -17.90 -9.12
C ALA A 278 10.94 -18.65 -7.81
N VAL A 279 11.79 -18.13 -6.91
CA VAL A 279 12.08 -18.77 -5.61
C VAL A 279 11.36 -18.10 -4.43
N LYS A 280 10.84 -18.94 -3.53
CA LYS A 280 10.49 -18.56 -2.16
C LYS A 280 11.28 -19.42 -1.18
N ILE A 281 11.90 -18.77 -0.20
CA ILE A 281 12.76 -19.41 0.81
C ILE A 281 12.12 -19.22 2.18
N PHE A 282 11.93 -20.32 2.88
CA PHE A 282 11.28 -20.40 4.19
C PHE A 282 12.23 -21.03 5.20
N ARG A 283 12.19 -20.54 6.45
CA ARG A 283 12.68 -21.29 7.60
C ARG A 283 11.51 -22.09 8.17
N PHE A 284 11.62 -23.41 8.12
CA PHE A 284 10.55 -24.33 8.50
C PHE A 284 10.45 -24.44 10.03
N GLY A 285 11.60 -24.51 10.70
CA GLY A 285 11.74 -24.54 12.16
C GLY A 285 13.18 -24.92 12.53
N GLY A 286 13.69 -24.48 13.69
CA GLY A 286 15.05 -24.86 14.12
C GLY A 286 16.12 -24.61 13.03
N GLU A 287 16.78 -25.68 12.60
CA GLU A 287 17.77 -25.73 11.52
C GLU A 287 17.23 -26.17 10.14
N GLU A 288 15.91 -26.24 9.98
CA GLU A 288 15.23 -26.71 8.77
C GLU A 288 14.79 -25.54 7.87
N PHE A 289 15.01 -25.69 6.56
CA PHE A 289 14.67 -24.72 5.54
C PHE A 289 13.91 -25.37 4.39
N CYS A 290 12.98 -24.64 3.79
CA CYS A 290 12.25 -25.07 2.61
C CYS A 290 12.37 -24.02 1.50
N LEU A 291 12.71 -24.46 0.30
CA LEU A 291 12.64 -23.64 -0.90
C LEU A 291 11.50 -24.17 -1.77
N VAL A 292 10.71 -23.25 -2.32
CA VAL A 292 9.70 -23.54 -3.34
C VAL A 292 10.09 -22.78 -4.59
N LEU A 293 10.41 -23.53 -5.64
CA LEU A 293 10.75 -23.01 -6.96
C LEU A 293 9.56 -23.18 -7.90
N LYS A 294 9.15 -22.09 -8.56
CA LYS A 294 8.10 -22.11 -9.58
C LYS A 294 8.72 -22.23 -10.97
N ASP A 295 8.22 -23.18 -11.77
CA ASP A 295 8.62 -23.43 -13.15
C ASP A 295 10.13 -23.72 -13.32
N VAL A 296 10.74 -24.36 -12.31
CA VAL A 296 12.12 -24.86 -12.34
C VAL A 296 12.09 -26.39 -12.34
N SER A 297 12.82 -27.01 -13.28
CA SER A 297 12.89 -28.47 -13.41
C SER A 297 13.53 -29.12 -12.18
N ILE A 298 13.23 -30.40 -11.94
CA ILE A 298 13.77 -31.12 -10.78
C ILE A 298 15.29 -31.32 -10.91
N GLU A 299 15.77 -31.56 -12.13
CA GLU A 299 17.19 -31.72 -12.47
C GLU A 299 17.95 -30.41 -12.24
N GLU A 300 17.41 -29.29 -12.73
CA GLU A 300 18.01 -27.97 -12.49
C GLU A 300 18.06 -27.66 -11.00
N ALA A 301 16.96 -27.82 -10.28
CA ALA A 301 16.92 -27.60 -8.84
C ALA A 301 17.94 -28.45 -8.08
N TYR A 302 18.08 -29.74 -8.46
CA TYR A 302 19.07 -30.65 -7.91
C TYR A 302 20.50 -30.17 -8.16
N THR A 303 20.84 -29.79 -9.39
CA THR A 303 22.17 -29.24 -9.72
C THR A 303 22.46 -27.98 -8.91
N GLN A 304 21.49 -27.07 -8.80
CA GLN A 304 21.68 -25.80 -8.09
C GLN A 304 21.92 -26.00 -6.60
N ILE A 305 21.16 -26.89 -5.94
CA ILE A 305 21.33 -27.13 -4.52
C ILE A 305 22.62 -27.90 -4.22
N TRP A 306 23.04 -28.78 -5.14
CA TRP A 306 24.33 -29.46 -5.05
C TRP A 306 25.49 -28.48 -5.16
N GLU A 307 25.47 -27.59 -6.15
CA GLU A 307 26.47 -26.51 -6.29
C GLU A 307 26.53 -25.64 -5.02
N PHE A 308 25.37 -25.36 -4.40
CA PHE A 308 25.32 -24.62 -3.14
C PHE A 308 25.97 -25.39 -1.97
N GLU A 309 25.77 -26.71 -1.88
CA GLU A 309 26.43 -27.58 -0.90
C GLU A 309 27.95 -27.53 -1.06
N GLU A 310 28.45 -27.71 -2.28
CA GLU A 310 29.89 -27.70 -2.56
C GLU A 310 30.52 -26.35 -2.17
N LEU A 311 29.85 -25.24 -2.48
CA LEU A 311 30.30 -23.90 -2.10
C LEU A 311 30.30 -23.67 -0.59
N LEU A 312 29.29 -24.20 0.11
CA LEU A 312 29.19 -24.12 1.56
C LEU A 312 30.32 -24.91 2.22
N THR A 313 30.54 -26.14 1.78
CA THR A 313 31.56 -27.04 2.31
C THR A 313 32.98 -26.56 1.99
N ALA A 314 33.22 -26.03 0.79
CA ALA A 314 34.52 -25.52 0.37
C ALA A 314 34.93 -24.25 1.13
N LYS A 315 33.99 -23.32 1.35
CA LYS A 315 34.26 -22.08 2.11
C LYS A 315 34.27 -22.31 3.63
N GLY A 316 33.54 -23.31 4.10
CA GLY A 316 33.32 -23.57 5.52
C GLY A 316 32.61 -22.41 6.23
N TYR A 317 32.67 -22.47 7.56
CA TYR A 317 32.15 -21.46 8.47
C TYR A 317 33.24 -21.04 9.45
N SER A 318 33.52 -19.73 9.53
CA SER A 318 34.37 -19.18 10.57
C SER A 318 33.50 -18.76 11.74
N THR A 319 33.79 -19.28 12.93
CA THR A 319 33.10 -18.84 14.14
C THR A 319 33.40 -17.37 14.45
N THR A 320 32.62 -16.76 15.34
CA THR A 320 32.89 -15.41 15.86
C THR A 320 34.27 -15.27 16.52
N THR A 321 34.84 -16.38 16.99
CA THR A 321 36.19 -16.47 17.56
C THR A 321 37.29 -16.78 16.55
N GLY A 322 36.96 -16.90 15.25
CA GLY A 322 37.90 -17.15 14.16
C GLY A 322 38.25 -18.62 13.91
N GLN A 323 37.57 -19.56 14.56
CA GLN A 323 37.80 -20.99 14.35
C GLN A 323 37.08 -21.46 13.09
N GLN A 324 37.78 -22.22 12.23
CA GLN A 324 37.18 -22.83 11.06
C GLN A 324 36.43 -24.11 11.42
N VAL A 325 35.18 -24.19 11.00
CA VAL A 325 34.27 -25.32 11.22
C VAL A 325 33.66 -25.73 9.89
N LYS A 326 33.65 -27.04 9.62
CA LYS A 326 32.93 -27.59 8.47
C LYS A 326 31.44 -27.62 8.78
N VAL A 327 30.64 -27.14 7.83
CA VAL A 327 29.19 -27.14 7.90
C VAL A 327 28.67 -27.74 6.60
N SER A 328 27.73 -28.67 6.72
CA SER A 328 27.01 -29.29 5.61
C SER A 328 25.51 -29.28 5.92
N PHE A 329 24.71 -29.66 4.94
CA PHE A 329 23.29 -29.94 5.14
C PHE A 329 22.89 -31.23 4.43
N SER A 330 21.83 -31.84 4.92
CA SER A 330 21.12 -32.92 4.24
C SER A 330 19.94 -32.32 3.47
N GLY A 331 19.82 -32.67 2.19
CA GLY A 331 18.81 -32.10 1.29
C GLY A 331 17.90 -33.15 0.66
N GLY A 332 16.65 -32.77 0.41
CA GLY A 332 15.68 -33.57 -0.33
C GLY A 332 15.02 -32.73 -1.42
N VAL A 333 14.94 -33.28 -2.63
CA VAL A 333 14.35 -32.59 -3.80
C VAL A 333 13.19 -33.43 -4.33
N ALA A 334 12.04 -32.79 -4.57
CA ALA A 334 10.89 -33.41 -5.21
C ALA A 334 10.08 -32.35 -5.98
N ASN A 335 9.48 -32.74 -7.09
CA ASN A 335 8.60 -31.86 -7.86
C ASN A 335 7.13 -32.25 -7.70
N THR A 336 6.24 -31.35 -8.08
CA THR A 336 4.83 -31.68 -8.27
C THR A 336 4.65 -32.58 -9.48
N ASP A 337 3.79 -33.59 -9.34
CA ASP A 337 3.37 -34.44 -10.45
C ASP A 337 2.50 -33.68 -11.48
N GLN A 338 2.05 -34.37 -12.53
CA GLN A 338 1.16 -33.81 -13.55
C GLN A 338 -0.20 -33.30 -12.99
N LYS A 339 -0.55 -33.66 -11.75
CA LYS A 339 -1.74 -33.18 -11.04
C LYS A 339 -1.44 -31.99 -10.12
N ALA A 340 -0.23 -31.43 -10.18
CA ALA A 340 0.24 -30.31 -9.39
C ALA A 340 0.11 -30.54 -7.86
N ASN A 341 0.26 -31.79 -7.38
CA ASN A 341 0.04 -32.11 -5.96
C ASN A 341 1.20 -31.63 -5.06
N ILE A 342 1.16 -30.35 -4.67
CA ILE A 342 2.19 -29.72 -3.84
C ILE A 342 2.40 -30.40 -2.48
N HIS A 343 1.34 -30.94 -1.88
CA HIS A 343 1.44 -31.61 -0.58
C HIS A 343 2.20 -32.94 -0.67
N GLU A 344 2.11 -33.62 -1.80
CA GLU A 344 2.86 -34.84 -2.05
C GLU A 344 4.33 -34.54 -2.32
N ALA A 345 4.63 -33.53 -3.13
CA ALA A 345 6.00 -33.06 -3.36
C ALA A 345 6.71 -32.70 -2.03
N ILE A 346 6.03 -31.99 -1.12
CA ILE A 346 6.58 -31.66 0.20
C ILE A 346 6.90 -32.92 1.01
N ARG A 347 5.99 -33.91 1.05
CA ARG A 347 6.22 -35.18 1.77
C ARG A 347 7.39 -35.97 1.18
N ASN A 348 7.52 -35.99 -0.13
CA ASN A 348 8.60 -36.70 -0.81
C ASN A 348 9.95 -36.03 -0.55
N ALA A 349 10.02 -34.69 -0.59
CA ALA A 349 11.23 -33.94 -0.24
C ALA A 349 11.64 -34.15 1.23
N ASP A 350 10.69 -34.15 2.17
CA ASP A 350 10.95 -34.41 3.59
C ASP A 350 11.48 -35.85 3.83
N ALA A 351 10.84 -36.84 3.19
CA ALA A 351 11.31 -38.23 3.25
C ALA A 351 12.73 -38.39 2.67
N ALA A 352 13.06 -37.64 1.62
CA ALA A 352 14.40 -37.62 1.05
C ALA A 352 15.46 -37.03 2.01
N VAL A 353 15.13 -35.99 2.78
CA VAL A 353 16.02 -35.47 3.85
C VAL A 353 16.26 -36.54 4.93
N TYR A 354 15.22 -37.25 5.33
CA TYR A 354 15.34 -38.33 6.31
C TYR A 354 16.29 -39.45 5.82
N LEU A 355 16.17 -39.84 4.55
CA LEU A 355 17.07 -40.80 3.91
C LEU A 355 18.52 -40.26 3.87
N ALA A 356 18.70 -38.97 3.53
CA ALA A 356 20.02 -38.34 3.46
C ALA A 356 20.72 -38.38 4.82
N LYS A 357 19.98 -38.10 5.90
CA LYS A 357 20.51 -38.18 7.28
C LYS A 357 20.92 -39.59 7.68
N ASN A 358 20.16 -40.61 7.26
CA ASN A 358 20.46 -42.00 7.56
C ASN A 358 21.62 -42.55 6.72
N ASN A 359 21.82 -42.04 5.51
CA ASN A 359 22.90 -42.44 4.60
C ASN A 359 24.24 -41.76 4.89
N GLY A 360 24.39 -41.12 6.06
CA GLY A 360 25.64 -40.50 6.48
C GLY A 360 25.70 -38.98 6.37
N ARG A 361 24.57 -38.31 6.07
CA ARG A 361 24.44 -36.84 5.98
C ARG A 361 25.22 -36.24 4.80
N ALA A 362 25.31 -34.90 4.71
CA ALA A 362 26.05 -34.15 3.70
C ALA A 362 25.76 -34.63 2.26
N GLN A 363 24.48 -34.84 1.96
CA GLN A 363 24.04 -35.36 0.68
C GLN A 363 22.65 -34.85 0.34
N ILE A 364 22.35 -34.84 -0.95
CA ILE A 364 21.07 -34.43 -1.50
C ILE A 364 20.45 -35.65 -2.18
N ILE A 365 19.25 -36.02 -1.75
CA ILE A 365 18.50 -37.14 -2.31
C ILE A 365 17.37 -36.60 -3.17
N CYS A 366 17.27 -37.15 -4.39
CA CYS A 366 16.20 -36.88 -5.32
C CYS A 366 15.75 -38.23 -5.91
N PRO A 367 14.70 -38.87 -5.36
CA PRO A 367 14.26 -40.19 -5.81
C PRO A 367 13.79 -40.21 -7.26
N ASP A 368 13.27 -39.09 -7.74
CA ASP A 368 12.65 -38.94 -9.06
C ASP A 368 13.59 -38.31 -10.11
N CYS A 369 14.84 -37.99 -9.74
CA CYS A 369 15.81 -37.42 -10.69
C CYS A 369 16.41 -38.52 -11.57
N VAL A 370 16.41 -38.29 -12.89
CA VAL A 370 17.28 -39.04 -13.80
C VAL A 370 18.64 -38.34 -13.80
N ILE A 371 19.57 -38.84 -13.00
CA ILE A 371 20.93 -38.31 -12.91
C ILE A 371 21.80 -39.13 -13.87
N ASP A 372 22.23 -38.50 -14.97
CA ASP A 372 23.17 -39.10 -15.94
C ASP A 372 24.60 -39.22 -15.38
#